data_AF-A0A9W8YAD9-F1
#
_entry.id   AF-A0A9W8YAD9-F1
#
_cell.length_a   1.000
_cell.length_b   1.000
_cell.length_c   1.000
_cell.angle_alpha   90.00
_cell.angle_beta   90.00
_cell.angle_gamma   90.00
#
_symmetry.space_group_name_H-M   'P 1'
#
loop_
_entity.id
_entity.type
_entity.pdbx_description
1 polymer ?
#
loop_
_entity_poly.entity_id
_entity_poly.type
_entity_poly.pdbx_seq_one_letter_code
_entity_poly.pdbx_strand_id
1 'polypeptide(L)'
;MQPALPFPFDLEQRDVQGFTPFSGMNFGLSGPLVTPYTDHPIGYPTPDTGADGMLIDETFQNQQDILINFELPDDELLIELVRLFFEHLYQKFPCFHKQSFLRNVENGQLQKEAPLVLYAMCCITSRHHPDIAVRKRQSDWYDQAKLSYDLTRRFPEQALRTMQAVIILIYHAFTVGDFSSSWLSLGKSWRQAVALGMNRMDADHVAPKPRHDSAQHPEEVLGLEMSRGRTSVEREEYRRTLWILFMMDRSHAWPTGWPNAILDIQFKVDLPIADTLFQAMDPDLETSPYTNTPFTRNLNRLINSLSHAKEPVNFFHYISVAHVLLGRISELIHSLHDNPGTQEYAEECRELDSYIVKFRLSLPRQATSVMEAPPEERGNVVWLNVTLNILVMLLHYRCGEDALELSLVVAAARNTAQIVKDAARFSIDLVLSAHFGASLYIAAAILVIQSRLTGDEESFKEDIDILGLVFERMSEIYVFSGLKFKLALEHDQTRSLEEIRNLNERGFRGLLADCTKWGFVKDEVVRRGLFIDIT
;
A
#
# COMPACT_ATOMS: atom_id res chain seq x y z
N MET A 1 -28.97 -58.72 14.14
CA MET A 1 -28.59 -57.41 13.57
C MET A 1 -28.53 -56.43 14.72
N GLN A 2 -27.31 -56.18 15.21
CA GLN A 2 -27.03 -55.35 16.39
C GLN A 2 -27.08 -53.85 16.02
N PRO A 3 -27.68 -52.99 16.85
CA PRO A 3 -27.41 -51.56 16.86
C PRO A 3 -26.21 -51.24 17.75
N ALA A 4 -25.50 -50.19 17.36
CA ALA A 4 -24.18 -49.79 17.83
C ALA A 4 -24.14 -49.34 19.31
N LEU A 5 -23.06 -49.72 19.98
CA LEU A 5 -22.60 -49.20 21.28
C LEU A 5 -21.78 -47.90 21.07
N PRO A 6 -21.83 -46.94 22.00
CA PRO A 6 -20.97 -45.77 21.99
C PRO A 6 -19.60 -46.11 22.60
N PHE A 7 -18.51 -45.79 21.89
CA PHE A 7 -17.15 -45.77 22.44
C PHE A 7 -16.81 -44.37 22.96
N PRO A 8 -16.21 -44.24 24.16
CA PRO A 8 -15.68 -42.99 24.68
C PRO A 8 -14.28 -42.74 24.09
N PHE A 9 -14.02 -41.53 23.60
CA PHE A 9 -12.66 -41.06 23.33
C PHE A 9 -12.37 -39.89 24.26
N ASP A 10 -11.66 -40.20 25.33
CA ASP A 10 -10.79 -39.24 26.03
C ASP A 10 -9.72 -38.76 25.03
N LEU A 11 -9.69 -37.47 24.76
CA LEU A 11 -8.53 -36.80 24.16
C LEU A 11 -7.92 -35.93 25.24
N GLU A 12 -6.85 -36.46 25.82
CA GLU A 12 -5.90 -35.74 26.65
C GLU A 12 -5.52 -34.40 26.01
N GLN A 13 -5.60 -33.35 26.82
CA GLN A 13 -4.99 -32.05 26.55
C GLN A 13 -3.50 -32.25 26.27
N ARG A 14 -3.11 -32.19 25.00
CA ARG A 14 -1.74 -31.84 24.62
C ARG A 14 -1.70 -30.34 24.40
N ASP A 15 -0.89 -29.68 25.22
CA ASP A 15 -0.50 -28.29 25.12
C ASP A 15 -0.09 -27.94 23.67
N VAL A 16 -0.99 -27.28 22.94
CA VAL A 16 -0.64 -26.49 21.75
C VAL A 16 -0.22 -25.12 22.26
N GLN A 17 1.02 -25.01 22.73
CA GLN A 17 1.65 -23.73 22.98
C GLN A 17 1.81 -22.99 21.65
N GLY A 18 1.32 -21.75 21.58
CA GLY A 18 1.87 -20.75 20.66
C GLY A 18 0.98 -20.22 19.54
N PHE A 19 -0.30 -19.95 19.78
CA PHE A 19 -1.01 -18.91 19.01
C PHE A 19 -1.16 -17.67 19.89
N THR A 20 -0.17 -16.78 19.84
CA THR A 20 -0.34 -15.41 20.35
C THR A 20 -1.13 -14.61 19.32
N PRO A 21 -2.32 -14.09 19.64
CA PRO A 21 -2.99 -13.14 18.76
C PRO A 21 -2.09 -11.91 18.60
N PHE A 22 -1.86 -11.48 17.35
CA PHE A 22 -1.15 -10.24 17.05
C PHE A 22 -1.86 -9.09 17.77
N SER A 23 -1.22 -8.51 18.78
CA SER A 23 -1.79 -7.39 19.54
C SER A 23 -1.61 -6.08 18.75
N GLY A 24 -2.39 -5.99 17.67
CA GLY A 24 -2.92 -4.79 17.04
C GLY A 24 -4.40 -4.98 16.70
N MET A 25 -5.04 -6.01 17.27
CA MET A 25 -6.40 -6.44 16.96
C MET A 25 -7.13 -6.76 18.26
N ASN A 26 -7.89 -5.79 18.78
CA ASN A 26 -8.92 -6.03 19.76
C ASN A 26 -10.12 -5.13 19.41
N PHE A 27 -10.91 -5.53 18.41
CA PHE A 27 -12.24 -4.97 18.20
C PHE A 27 -13.19 -5.53 19.27
N GLY A 28 -13.09 -4.97 20.48
CA GLY A 28 -13.99 -5.29 21.57
C GLY A 28 -15.36 -4.64 21.36
N LEU A 29 -16.26 -5.28 20.60
CA LEU A 29 -17.70 -5.00 20.72
C LEU A 29 -18.16 -5.54 22.09
N SER A 30 -18.06 -4.71 23.12
CA SER A 30 -18.55 -5.02 24.46
C SER A 30 -20.06 -4.70 24.54
N GLY A 31 -20.88 -5.65 24.11
CA GLY A 31 -22.31 -5.68 24.43
C GLY A 31 -22.56 -6.41 25.77
N PRO A 32 -23.55 -6.02 26.58
CA PRO A 32 -23.79 -6.64 27.87
C PRO A 32 -24.30 -8.09 27.72
N LEU A 33 -23.74 -8.97 28.54
CA LEU A 33 -24.13 -10.37 28.72
C LEU A 33 -25.61 -10.46 29.13
N VAL A 34 -26.43 -11.17 28.32
CA VAL A 34 -27.78 -11.59 28.70
C VAL A 34 -27.78 -13.11 28.91
N THR A 35 -28.23 -13.52 30.09
CA THR A 35 -28.36 -14.91 30.57
C THR A 35 -29.52 -15.68 29.91
N PRO A 36 -29.56 -17.03 30.01
CA PRO A 36 -30.17 -17.89 29.00
C PRO A 36 -31.57 -18.46 29.34
N TYR A 37 -32.16 -19.04 28.28
CA TYR A 37 -33.30 -19.99 28.18
C TYR A 37 -34.71 -19.45 28.03
N THR A 38 -35.29 -19.68 26.83
CA THR A 38 -36.48 -20.56 26.65
C THR A 38 -36.56 -21.07 25.20
N ASP A 39 -36.83 -22.37 25.05
CA ASP A 39 -36.96 -23.13 23.79
C ASP A 39 -38.12 -22.66 22.90
N HIS A 40 -37.80 -22.22 21.67
CA HIS A 40 -38.73 -22.22 20.53
C HIS A 40 -37.97 -22.55 19.24
N PRO A 41 -38.61 -23.27 18.28
CA PRO A 41 -37.92 -23.80 17.10
C PRO A 41 -37.40 -22.67 16.22
N ILE A 42 -36.08 -22.65 16.02
CA ILE A 42 -35.36 -21.64 15.25
C ILE A 42 -35.72 -21.78 13.76
N GLY A 43 -36.72 -21.03 13.31
CA GLY A 43 -36.77 -20.58 11.93
C GLY A 43 -35.67 -19.54 11.74
N TYR A 44 -34.85 -19.68 10.71
CA TYR A 44 -33.86 -18.65 10.36
C TYR A 44 -34.60 -17.31 10.16
N PRO A 45 -34.29 -16.25 10.93
CA PRO A 45 -34.87 -14.94 10.67
C PRO A 45 -34.31 -14.45 9.35
N THR A 46 -35.17 -14.42 8.32
CA THR A 46 -34.92 -13.57 7.16
C THR A 46 -35.10 -12.14 7.67
N PRO A 47 -34.18 -11.19 7.41
CA PRO A 47 -34.39 -9.82 7.84
C PRO A 47 -35.70 -9.31 7.24
N ASP A 48 -36.61 -8.83 8.08
CA ASP A 48 -37.81 -8.14 7.63
C ASP A 48 -37.36 -6.88 6.87
N THR A 49 -37.43 -6.93 5.54
CA THR A 49 -37.35 -5.72 4.70
C THR A 49 -38.63 -4.91 4.91
N GLY A 50 -38.66 -4.11 5.97
CA GLY A 50 -39.78 -3.23 6.26
C GLY A 50 -39.56 -2.38 7.49
N ALA A 51 -39.44 -1.06 7.27
CA ALA A 51 -39.60 0.03 8.25
C ALA A 51 -38.37 0.50 9.07
N ASP A 52 -37.14 0.36 8.58
CA ASP A 52 -35.96 1.09 9.13
C ASP A 52 -35.40 2.17 8.17
N GLY A 53 -36.25 2.63 7.24
CA GLY A 53 -35.87 3.58 6.21
C GLY A 53 -35.73 5.04 6.66
N MET A 54 -36.26 5.42 7.83
CA MET A 54 -36.24 6.83 8.27
C MET A 54 -35.03 7.22 9.11
N LEU A 55 -34.48 6.31 9.94
CA LEU A 55 -33.31 6.60 10.79
C LEU A 55 -32.01 6.72 9.98
N ILE A 56 -31.91 5.94 8.90
CA ILE A 56 -30.78 6.01 7.97
C ILE A 56 -30.82 7.37 7.24
N ASP A 57 -31.98 7.78 6.72
CA ASP A 57 -32.10 9.03 5.95
C ASP A 57 -31.77 10.27 6.80
N GLU A 58 -32.26 10.36 8.04
CA GLU A 58 -31.92 11.47 8.95
C GLU A 58 -30.42 11.51 9.32
N THR A 59 -29.77 10.36 9.49
CA THR A 59 -28.33 10.31 9.80
C THR A 59 -27.48 10.75 8.60
N PHE A 60 -27.85 10.33 7.38
CA PHE A 60 -27.18 10.74 6.15
C PHE A 60 -27.43 12.22 5.80
N GLN A 61 -28.63 12.74 6.08
CA GLN A 61 -28.97 14.14 5.84
C GLN A 61 -28.21 15.08 6.78
N ASN A 62 -28.12 14.71 8.07
CA ASN A 62 -27.27 15.41 9.05
C ASN A 62 -25.78 15.39 8.64
N GLN A 63 -25.31 14.31 8.01
CA GLN A 63 -23.94 14.21 7.53
C GLN A 63 -23.66 15.06 6.27
N GLN A 64 -24.65 15.20 5.38
CA GLN A 64 -24.55 16.15 4.25
C GLN A 64 -24.58 17.61 4.70
N ASP A 65 -25.32 17.93 5.76
CA ASP A 65 -25.32 19.28 6.34
C ASP A 65 -23.96 19.66 6.96
N ILE A 66 -23.17 18.68 7.43
CA ILE A 66 -21.80 18.92 7.92
C ILE A 66 -20.87 19.38 6.78
N LEU A 67 -21.05 18.85 5.56
CA LEU A 67 -20.26 19.24 4.39
C LEU A 67 -20.51 20.70 3.96
N ILE A 68 -21.63 21.31 4.35
CA ILE A 68 -21.94 22.72 4.04
C ILE A 68 -20.93 23.67 4.69
N ASN A 69 -20.30 23.26 5.80
CA ASN A 69 -19.27 24.05 6.49
C ASN A 69 -17.85 23.80 5.94
N PHE A 70 -17.70 22.96 4.91
CA PHE A 70 -16.40 22.69 4.33
C PHE A 70 -16.06 23.76 3.30
N GLU A 71 -15.00 24.51 3.57
CA GLU A 71 -14.53 25.57 2.70
C GLU A 71 -13.12 25.25 2.21
N LEU A 72 -13.01 25.15 0.88
CA LEU A 72 -11.71 25.19 0.20
C LEU A 72 -10.99 26.51 0.55
N PRO A 73 -9.65 26.52 0.54
CA PRO A 73 -8.92 27.79 0.59
C PRO A 73 -9.33 28.70 -0.57
N ASP A 74 -8.99 29.99 -0.47
CA ASP A 74 -9.16 30.91 -1.59
C ASP A 74 -8.46 30.38 -2.86
N ASP A 75 -8.93 30.82 -4.02
CA ASP A 75 -8.46 30.27 -5.31
C ASP A 75 -6.96 30.48 -5.51
N GLU A 76 -6.38 31.57 -4.98
CA GLU A 76 -4.95 31.86 -5.11
C GLU A 76 -4.11 30.84 -4.33
N LEU A 77 -4.43 30.63 -3.04
CA LEU A 77 -3.77 29.63 -2.20
C LEU A 77 -4.02 28.20 -2.71
N LEU A 78 -5.22 27.92 -3.23
CA LEU A 78 -5.53 26.62 -3.81
C LEU A 78 -4.64 26.31 -5.01
N ILE A 79 -4.51 27.25 -5.96
CA ILE A 79 -3.66 27.09 -7.13
C ILE A 79 -2.19 26.94 -6.72
N GLU A 80 -1.73 27.69 -5.72
CA GLU A 80 -0.37 27.54 -5.16
C GLU A 80 -0.14 26.14 -4.60
N LEU A 81 -1.06 25.64 -3.76
CA LEU A 81 -0.97 24.29 -3.20
C LEU A 81 -1.02 23.20 -4.29
N VAL A 82 -1.83 23.35 -5.33
CA VAL A 82 -1.84 22.40 -6.44
C VAL A 82 -0.52 22.44 -7.23
N ARG A 83 0.11 23.60 -7.41
CA ARG A 83 1.43 23.71 -8.05
C ARG A 83 2.51 23.03 -7.21
N LEU A 84 2.52 23.26 -5.90
CA LEU A 84 3.43 22.59 -4.97
C LEU A 84 3.24 21.06 -4.96
N PHE A 85 2.01 20.57 -5.14
CA PHE A 85 1.76 19.14 -5.28
C PHE A 85 2.51 18.59 -6.50
N PHE A 86 2.38 19.26 -7.65
CA PHE A 86 3.04 18.83 -8.88
C PHE A 86 4.55 18.93 -8.81
N GLU A 87 5.08 19.81 -7.96
CA GLU A 87 6.52 19.98 -7.74
C GLU A 87 7.11 18.91 -6.83
N HIS A 88 6.47 18.63 -5.69
CA HIS A 88 7.07 17.80 -4.63
C HIS A 88 6.48 16.40 -4.51
N LEU A 89 5.24 16.18 -4.95
CA LEU A 89 4.48 14.97 -4.65
C LEU A 89 4.02 14.20 -5.88
N TYR A 90 4.05 14.80 -7.07
CA TYR A 90 3.63 14.15 -8.32
C TYR A 90 4.28 12.79 -8.55
N GLN A 91 5.58 12.65 -8.29
CA GLN A 91 6.28 11.38 -8.50
C GLN A 91 5.73 10.23 -7.64
N LYS A 92 5.17 10.54 -6.47
CA LYS A 92 4.51 9.56 -5.59
C LYS A 92 3.10 9.21 -6.08
N PHE A 93 2.48 10.11 -6.85
CA PHE A 93 1.13 9.98 -7.37
C PHE A 93 1.07 10.35 -8.87
N PRO A 94 1.76 9.61 -9.76
CA PRO A 94 1.85 9.97 -11.17
C PRO A 94 0.59 9.52 -11.92
N CYS A 95 -0.58 9.97 -11.46
CA CYS A 95 -1.89 9.63 -11.98
C CYS A 95 -2.68 10.85 -12.47
N PHE A 96 -2.05 12.02 -12.53
CA PHE A 96 -2.67 13.28 -12.96
C PHE A 96 -2.02 13.81 -14.23
N HIS A 97 -2.81 14.11 -15.25
CA HIS A 97 -2.31 14.85 -16.41
C HIS A 97 -2.14 16.32 -16.03
N LYS A 98 -0.89 16.77 -15.85
CA LYS A 98 -0.58 18.02 -15.16
C LYS A 98 -1.24 19.23 -15.81
N GLN A 99 -1.14 19.33 -17.14
CA GLN A 99 -1.68 20.45 -17.90
C GLN A 99 -3.21 20.53 -17.76
N SER A 100 -3.91 19.41 -17.93
CA SER A 100 -5.37 19.38 -17.85
C SER A 100 -5.86 19.64 -16.43
N PHE A 101 -5.21 19.05 -15.44
CA PHE A 101 -5.58 19.22 -14.05
C PHE A 101 -5.45 20.68 -13.61
N LEU A 102 -4.29 21.31 -13.86
CA LEU A 102 -4.06 22.72 -13.52
C LEU A 102 -5.07 23.64 -14.21
N ARG A 103 -5.32 23.44 -15.51
CA ARG A 103 -6.32 24.21 -16.26
C ARG A 103 -7.70 24.10 -15.62
N ASN A 104 -8.10 22.92 -15.17
CA ASN A 104 -9.42 22.70 -14.55
C ASN A 104 -9.53 23.33 -13.15
N VAL A 105 -8.43 23.42 -12.39
CA VAL A 105 -8.37 24.18 -11.14
C VAL A 105 -8.43 25.69 -11.40
N GLU A 106 -7.63 26.19 -12.34
CA GLU A 106 -7.57 27.62 -12.69
C GLU A 106 -8.91 28.15 -13.22
N ASN A 107 -9.70 27.29 -13.89
CA ASN A 107 -11.04 27.62 -14.36
C ASN A 107 -12.15 27.47 -13.31
N GLY A 108 -11.84 27.04 -12.08
CA GLY A 108 -12.82 26.83 -11.02
C GLY A 108 -13.71 25.59 -11.22
N GLN A 109 -13.35 24.68 -12.13
CA GLN A 109 -14.16 23.50 -12.45
C GLN A 109 -14.04 22.44 -11.34
N LEU A 110 -12.80 22.13 -10.91
CA LEU A 110 -12.58 21.10 -9.89
C LEU A 110 -13.12 21.49 -8.52
N GLN A 111 -13.11 22.78 -8.19
CA GLN A 111 -13.71 23.34 -6.97
C GLN A 111 -15.20 23.01 -6.88
N LYS A 112 -15.91 23.03 -8.00
CA LYS A 112 -17.36 22.77 -8.07
C LYS A 112 -17.68 21.29 -8.19
N GLU A 113 -16.94 20.58 -9.04
CA GLU A 113 -17.30 19.22 -9.44
C GLU A 113 -16.65 18.15 -8.57
N ALA A 114 -15.43 18.38 -8.07
CA ALA A 114 -14.64 17.37 -7.38
C ALA A 114 -13.82 17.95 -6.20
N PRO A 115 -14.44 18.62 -5.22
CA PRO A 115 -13.72 19.26 -4.11
C PRO A 115 -12.91 18.27 -3.26
N LEU A 116 -13.32 17.00 -3.19
CA LEU A 116 -12.64 15.95 -2.43
C LEU A 116 -11.15 15.80 -2.82
N VAL A 117 -10.81 15.81 -4.12
CA VAL A 117 -9.40 15.69 -4.54
C VAL A 117 -8.58 16.90 -4.14
N LEU A 118 -9.21 18.08 -4.11
CA LEU A 118 -8.57 19.32 -3.72
C LEU A 118 -8.30 19.35 -2.21
N TYR A 119 -9.23 18.89 -1.36
CA TYR A 119 -8.98 18.73 0.08
C TYR A 119 -7.81 17.76 0.33
N ALA A 120 -7.78 16.62 -0.36
CA ALA A 120 -6.70 15.65 -0.24
C ALA A 120 -5.34 16.24 -0.66
N MET A 121 -5.29 17.00 -1.77
CA MET A 121 -4.08 17.68 -2.22
C MET A 121 -3.64 18.80 -1.27
N CYS A 122 -4.57 19.60 -0.75
CA CYS A 122 -4.28 20.65 0.23
C CYS A 122 -3.67 20.03 1.50
N CYS A 123 -4.29 18.95 2.00
CA CYS A 123 -3.80 18.20 3.16
C CYS A 123 -2.33 17.79 3.00
N ILE A 124 -2.00 17.02 1.96
CA ILE A 124 -0.63 16.48 1.85
C ILE A 124 0.40 17.53 1.44
N THR A 125 -0.01 18.55 0.69
CA THR A 125 0.90 19.56 0.15
C THR A 125 1.18 20.69 1.13
N SER A 126 0.25 20.99 2.03
CA SER A 126 0.37 22.03 3.05
C SER A 126 1.74 22.07 3.72
N ARG A 127 2.33 20.91 4.02
CA ARG A 127 3.65 20.73 4.64
C ARG A 127 4.81 21.40 3.88
N HIS A 128 4.69 21.54 2.56
CA HIS A 128 5.69 22.14 1.67
C HIS A 128 5.51 23.65 1.54
N HIS A 129 4.40 24.19 2.05
CA HIS A 129 4.10 25.61 1.98
C HIS A 129 4.98 26.41 2.96
N PRO A 130 5.53 27.58 2.57
CA PRO A 130 6.40 28.37 3.43
C PRO A 130 5.66 28.93 4.66
N ASP A 131 4.40 29.34 4.50
CA ASP A 131 3.58 29.85 5.59
C ASP A 131 3.22 28.76 6.62
N ILE A 132 3.50 29.04 7.90
CA ILE A 132 3.16 28.19 9.04
C ILE A 132 1.65 28.11 9.25
N ALA A 133 0.89 29.17 8.97
CA ALA A 133 -0.56 29.18 9.13
C ALA A 133 -1.22 28.16 8.19
N VAL A 134 -0.76 28.10 6.93
CA VAL A 134 -1.19 27.11 5.94
C VAL A 134 -0.81 25.70 6.39
N ARG A 135 0.43 25.49 6.87
CA ARG A 135 0.88 24.18 7.39
C ARG A 135 0.02 23.66 8.54
N LYS A 136 -0.47 24.55 9.41
CA LYS A 136 -1.34 24.17 10.55
C LYS A 136 -2.73 23.68 10.13
N ARG A 137 -3.19 23.99 8.92
CA ARG A 137 -4.49 23.53 8.38
C ARG A 137 -4.46 22.10 7.83
N GLN A 138 -3.31 21.41 7.89
CA GLN A 138 -3.18 20.04 7.37
C GLN A 138 -4.22 19.08 7.96
N SER A 139 -4.42 19.10 9.28
CA SER A 139 -5.39 18.25 9.96
C SER A 139 -6.82 18.58 9.53
N ASP A 140 -7.15 19.86 9.40
CA ASP A 140 -8.49 20.30 9.02
C ASP A 140 -8.83 19.80 7.60
N TRP A 141 -7.90 19.94 6.66
CA TRP A 141 -8.06 19.42 5.30
C TRP A 141 -8.10 17.89 5.25
N TYR A 142 -7.37 17.21 6.14
CA TYR A 142 -7.45 15.77 6.25
C TYR A 142 -8.84 15.33 6.73
N ASP A 143 -9.35 15.93 7.80
CA ASP A 143 -10.67 15.61 8.36
C ASP A 143 -11.78 15.91 7.35
N GLN A 144 -11.68 17.02 6.62
CA GLN A 144 -12.61 17.37 5.55
C GLN A 144 -12.60 16.34 4.41
N ALA A 145 -11.41 15.96 3.93
CA ALA A 145 -11.28 14.99 2.86
C ALA A 145 -11.74 13.59 3.30
N LYS A 146 -11.37 13.18 4.51
CA LYS A 146 -11.75 11.89 5.11
C LYS A 146 -13.26 11.78 5.25
N LEU A 147 -13.91 12.78 5.89
CA LEU A 147 -15.37 12.77 6.03
C LEU A 147 -16.07 12.79 4.67
N SER A 148 -15.60 13.65 3.74
CA SER A 148 -16.15 13.70 2.38
C SER A 148 -16.05 12.34 1.67
N TYR A 149 -14.93 11.64 1.83
CA TYR A 149 -14.76 10.30 1.28
C TYR A 149 -15.63 9.25 1.98
N ASP A 150 -15.75 9.30 3.31
CA ASP A 150 -16.57 8.37 4.09
C ASP A 150 -18.06 8.42 3.66
N LEU A 151 -18.55 9.59 3.29
CA LEU A 151 -19.90 9.80 2.78
C LEU A 151 -20.11 9.35 1.32
N THR A 152 -19.04 9.03 0.58
CA THR A 152 -19.19 8.49 -0.78
C THR A 152 -19.87 7.13 -0.77
N ARG A 153 -20.82 6.96 -1.69
CA ARG A 153 -21.58 5.72 -1.89
C ARG A 153 -20.81 4.73 -2.78
N ARG A 154 -21.45 3.60 -3.09
CA ARG A 154 -20.94 2.58 -4.03
C ARG A 154 -20.49 3.18 -5.37
N PHE A 155 -21.24 4.16 -5.89
CA PHE A 155 -20.94 4.88 -7.12
C PHE A 155 -20.66 6.34 -6.76
N PRO A 156 -19.40 6.72 -6.52
CA PRO A 156 -19.05 8.10 -6.22
C PRO A 156 -19.25 8.99 -7.44
N GLU A 157 -19.68 10.22 -7.19
CA GLU A 157 -19.62 11.29 -8.19
C GLU A 157 -18.16 11.56 -8.57
N GLN A 158 -17.92 11.93 -9.83
CA GLN A 158 -16.58 12.13 -10.38
C GLN A 158 -15.61 11.00 -10.02
N ALA A 159 -15.99 9.77 -10.41
CA ALA A 159 -15.31 8.52 -10.04
C ALA A 159 -13.78 8.59 -10.09
N LEU A 160 -13.19 9.10 -11.19
CA LEU A 160 -11.74 9.26 -11.31
C LEU A 160 -11.15 10.13 -10.21
N ARG A 161 -11.72 11.32 -9.98
CA ARG A 161 -11.21 12.29 -9.00
C ARG A 161 -11.38 11.78 -7.58
N THR A 162 -12.47 11.07 -7.29
CA THR A 162 -12.67 10.39 -6.00
C THR A 162 -11.62 9.30 -5.78
N MET A 163 -11.33 8.48 -6.79
CA MET A 163 -10.30 7.43 -6.70
C MET A 163 -8.88 8.01 -6.56
N GLN A 164 -8.58 9.12 -7.23
CA GLN A 164 -7.32 9.85 -7.07
C GLN A 164 -7.21 10.49 -5.68
N ALA A 165 -8.31 10.99 -5.12
CA ALA A 165 -8.31 11.55 -3.77
C ALA A 165 -8.06 10.48 -2.70
N VAL A 166 -8.74 9.33 -2.80
CA VAL A 166 -8.61 8.29 -1.76
C VAL A 166 -7.21 7.68 -1.72
N ILE A 167 -6.50 7.51 -2.83
CA ILE A 167 -5.09 7.05 -2.78
C ILE A 167 -4.19 8.05 -2.03
N ILE A 168 -4.45 9.35 -2.15
CA ILE A 168 -3.76 10.39 -1.37
C ILE A 168 -4.13 10.28 0.11
N LEU A 169 -5.40 10.02 0.44
CA LEU A 169 -5.85 9.86 1.82
C LEU A 169 -5.30 8.59 2.48
N ILE A 170 -5.30 7.46 1.80
CA ILE A 170 -4.71 6.20 2.27
C ILE A 170 -3.24 6.43 2.62
N TYR A 171 -2.50 7.11 1.75
CA TYR A 171 -1.11 7.47 1.97
C TYR A 171 -0.94 8.37 3.19
N HIS A 172 -1.69 9.48 3.28
CA HIS A 172 -1.58 10.41 4.39
C HIS A 172 -1.92 9.75 5.72
N ALA A 173 -3.05 9.03 5.78
CA ALA A 173 -3.51 8.26 6.94
C ALA A 173 -2.39 7.31 7.44
N PHE A 174 -1.76 6.58 6.52
CA PHE A 174 -0.63 5.71 6.85
C PHE A 174 0.56 6.48 7.43
N THR A 175 0.87 7.66 6.90
CA THR A 175 2.02 8.47 7.34
C THR A 175 1.83 9.14 8.71
N VAL A 176 0.58 9.40 9.10
CA VAL A 176 0.24 9.98 10.41
C VAL A 176 -0.12 8.93 11.46
N GLY A 177 -0.18 7.66 11.08
CA GLY A 177 -0.47 6.54 11.97
C GLY A 177 -1.96 6.24 12.15
N ASP A 178 -2.85 6.80 11.33
CA ASP A 178 -4.26 6.42 11.23
C ASP A 178 -4.40 5.17 10.34
N PHE A 179 -3.89 4.04 10.86
CA PHE A 179 -3.84 2.78 10.11
C PHE A 179 -5.22 2.20 9.85
N SER A 180 -6.15 2.35 10.81
CA SER A 180 -7.52 1.87 10.69
C SER A 180 -8.21 2.51 9.49
N SER A 181 -8.12 3.84 9.37
CA SER A 181 -8.73 4.55 8.25
C SER A 181 -8.01 4.28 6.93
N SER A 182 -6.68 4.16 6.95
CA SER A 182 -5.88 3.78 5.77
C SER A 182 -6.33 2.41 5.23
N TRP A 183 -6.46 1.41 6.12
CA TRP A 183 -6.86 0.06 5.77
C TRP A 183 -8.31 -0.01 5.25
N LEU A 184 -9.25 0.59 5.98
CA LEU A 184 -10.67 0.60 5.62
C LEU A 184 -10.91 1.36 4.31
N SER A 185 -10.24 2.49 4.11
CA SER A 185 -10.35 3.27 2.87
C SER A 185 -9.81 2.52 1.66
N LEU A 186 -8.73 1.74 1.84
CA LEU A 186 -8.20 0.86 0.79
C LEU A 186 -9.21 -0.21 0.38
N GLY A 187 -9.83 -0.90 1.34
CA GLY A 187 -10.89 -1.87 1.08
C GLY A 187 -12.12 -1.26 0.42
N LYS A 188 -12.59 -0.11 0.93
CA LYS A 188 -13.74 0.63 0.37
C LYS A 188 -13.47 1.07 -1.07
N SER A 189 -12.32 1.68 -1.33
CA SER A 189 -11.94 2.17 -2.66
C SER A 189 -11.80 1.04 -3.67
N TRP A 190 -11.25 -0.11 -3.26
CA TRP A 190 -11.23 -1.28 -4.14
C TRP A 190 -12.64 -1.75 -4.51
N ARG A 191 -13.56 -1.82 -3.54
CA ARG A 191 -14.96 -2.20 -3.79
C ARG A 191 -15.68 -1.19 -4.70
N GLN A 192 -15.37 0.11 -4.58
CA GLN A 192 -15.87 1.14 -5.50
C GLN A 192 -15.28 0.95 -6.91
N ALA A 193 -13.97 0.74 -7.04
CA ALA A 193 -13.31 0.49 -8.33
C ALA A 193 -13.90 -0.73 -9.05
N VAL A 194 -14.18 -1.82 -8.31
CA VAL A 194 -14.87 -3.00 -8.84
C VAL A 194 -16.31 -2.69 -9.26
N ALA A 195 -17.06 -1.93 -8.44
CA ALA A 195 -18.42 -1.52 -8.77
C ALA A 195 -18.48 -0.69 -10.06
N LEU A 196 -17.47 0.14 -10.30
CA LEU A 196 -17.33 1.01 -11.48
C LEU A 196 -16.69 0.29 -12.69
N GLY A 197 -16.37 -1.00 -12.56
CA GLY A 197 -15.76 -1.81 -13.62
C GLY A 197 -14.31 -1.46 -13.95
N MET A 198 -13.66 -0.61 -13.15
CA MET A 198 -12.28 -0.15 -13.39
C MET A 198 -11.28 -1.30 -13.36
N ASN A 199 -11.49 -2.28 -12.47
CA ASN A 199 -10.63 -3.44 -12.30
C ASN A 199 -10.51 -4.35 -13.54
N ARG A 200 -11.38 -4.16 -14.53
CA ARG A 200 -11.41 -4.91 -15.79
C ARG A 200 -11.45 -3.98 -17.01
N MET A 201 -10.96 -2.75 -16.84
CA MET A 201 -11.00 -1.77 -17.91
C MET A 201 -10.26 -2.21 -19.18
N ASP A 202 -9.30 -3.13 -19.09
CA ASP A 202 -8.57 -3.69 -20.24
C ASP A 202 -8.87 -5.18 -20.47
N ALA A 203 -10.05 -5.65 -20.03
CA ALA A 203 -10.51 -7.03 -20.23
C ALA A 203 -11.35 -7.16 -21.53
N ASP A 204 -10.74 -6.91 -22.69
CA ASP A 204 -11.42 -6.89 -24.00
C ASP A 204 -12.16 -8.20 -24.34
N HIS A 205 -11.69 -9.33 -23.80
CA HIS A 205 -12.30 -10.65 -23.99
C HIS A 205 -13.55 -10.90 -23.11
N VAL A 206 -13.77 -10.07 -22.09
CA VAL A 206 -14.92 -10.14 -21.17
C VAL A 206 -16.00 -9.14 -21.54
N ALA A 207 -15.66 -8.10 -22.32
CA ALA A 207 -16.62 -7.15 -22.82
C ALA A 207 -17.56 -7.83 -23.84
N PRO A 208 -18.90 -7.76 -23.67
CA PRO A 208 -19.81 -8.14 -24.74
C PRO A 208 -19.45 -7.33 -25.99
N LYS A 209 -19.32 -7.99 -27.15
CA LYS A 209 -19.23 -7.25 -28.42
C LYS A 209 -20.40 -6.27 -28.48
N PRO A 210 -20.17 -4.98 -28.79
CA PRO A 210 -21.25 -4.01 -28.87
C PRO A 210 -22.31 -4.57 -29.82
N ARG A 211 -23.56 -4.67 -29.33
CA ARG A 211 -24.68 -4.88 -30.25
C ARG A 211 -24.68 -3.68 -31.19
N HIS A 212 -24.73 -3.97 -32.49
CA HIS A 212 -24.49 -3.02 -33.57
C HIS A 212 -25.43 -1.79 -33.60
N ASP A 213 -26.35 -1.65 -32.64
CA ASP A 213 -27.51 -0.75 -32.70
C ASP A 213 -27.56 0.32 -31.60
N SER A 214 -26.57 0.44 -30.71
CA SER A 214 -26.63 1.42 -29.60
C SER A 214 -25.40 2.30 -29.49
N ALA A 215 -25.29 3.30 -30.37
CA ALA A 215 -24.35 4.41 -30.27
C ALA A 215 -24.65 5.38 -29.09
N GLN A 216 -25.58 5.03 -28.19
CA GLN A 216 -26.10 5.92 -27.14
C GLN A 216 -26.17 5.28 -25.74
N HIS A 217 -25.71 4.03 -25.56
CA HIS A 217 -25.68 3.40 -24.24
C HIS A 217 -24.23 3.22 -23.77
N PRO A 218 -23.91 3.57 -22.50
CA PRO A 218 -22.61 3.27 -21.90
C PRO A 218 -22.26 1.79 -22.13
N GLU A 219 -21.00 1.48 -22.43
CA GLU A 219 -20.56 0.09 -22.54
C GLU A 219 -20.83 -0.63 -21.21
N GLU A 220 -21.84 -1.49 -21.18
CA GLU A 220 -22.12 -2.34 -20.05
C GLU A 220 -21.33 -3.64 -20.19
N VAL A 221 -20.44 -3.93 -19.24
CA VAL A 221 -19.76 -5.22 -19.14
C VAL A 221 -20.30 -5.96 -17.93
N LEU A 222 -20.99 -7.08 -18.20
CA LEU A 222 -21.71 -7.86 -17.18
C LEU A 222 -22.77 -7.03 -16.44
N GLY A 223 -23.46 -6.11 -17.15
CA GLY A 223 -24.54 -5.27 -16.60
C GLY A 223 -24.06 -4.15 -15.68
N LEU A 224 -22.79 -3.73 -15.80
CA LEU A 224 -22.20 -2.66 -15.01
C LEU A 224 -21.69 -1.55 -15.94
N GLU A 225 -22.08 -0.31 -15.64
CA GLU A 225 -21.59 0.88 -16.32
C GLU A 225 -20.06 0.97 -16.16
N MET A 226 -19.35 0.99 -17.30
CA MET A 226 -17.90 1.06 -17.29
C MET A 226 -17.39 2.49 -17.21
N SER A 227 -16.80 2.85 -16.07
CA SER A 227 -16.02 4.08 -15.94
C SER A 227 -14.62 3.88 -16.52
N ARG A 228 -14.50 3.92 -17.86
CA ARG A 228 -13.21 3.81 -18.56
C ARG A 228 -12.52 5.14 -18.82
N GLY A 229 -13.23 6.27 -18.73
CA GLY A 229 -12.72 7.58 -19.17
C GLY A 229 -13.06 7.84 -20.64
N ARG A 230 -13.46 9.07 -20.95
CA ARG A 230 -13.91 9.49 -22.28
C ARG A 230 -12.72 9.73 -23.20
N THR A 231 -11.69 10.38 -22.66
CA THR A 231 -10.47 10.70 -23.39
C THR A 231 -9.39 9.65 -23.14
N SER A 232 -8.41 9.60 -24.02
CA SER A 232 -7.23 8.74 -23.87
C SER A 232 -6.44 9.09 -22.60
N VAL A 233 -6.38 10.37 -22.24
CA VAL A 233 -5.77 10.87 -20.99
C VAL A 233 -6.53 10.33 -19.77
N GLU A 234 -7.86 10.47 -19.73
CA GLU A 234 -8.65 9.97 -18.60
C GLU A 234 -8.51 8.45 -18.42
N ARG A 235 -8.46 7.69 -19.52
CA ARG A 235 -8.19 6.23 -19.48
C ARG A 235 -6.86 5.94 -18.81
N GLU A 236 -5.82 6.68 -19.16
CA GLU A 236 -4.49 6.49 -18.56
C GLU A 236 -4.44 6.96 -17.10
N GLU A 237 -5.15 8.04 -16.74
CA GLU A 237 -5.34 8.46 -15.34
C GLU A 237 -6.02 7.36 -14.50
N TYR A 238 -7.05 6.69 -15.04
CA TYR A 238 -7.68 5.54 -14.39
C TYR A 238 -6.70 4.38 -14.19
N ARG A 239 -5.93 3.99 -15.22
CA ARG A 239 -4.94 2.91 -15.10
C ARG A 239 -3.92 3.22 -14.02
N ARG A 240 -3.33 4.41 -14.05
CA ARG A 240 -2.32 4.86 -13.09
C ARG A 240 -2.87 4.88 -11.67
N THR A 241 -4.08 5.39 -11.48
CA THR A 241 -4.76 5.42 -10.18
C THR A 241 -4.95 4.01 -9.62
N LEU A 242 -5.43 3.06 -10.44
CA LEU A 242 -5.62 1.67 -10.01
C LEU A 242 -4.31 0.95 -9.70
N TRP A 243 -3.26 1.20 -10.48
CA TRP A 243 -1.94 0.66 -10.19
C TRP A 243 -1.33 1.23 -8.91
N ILE A 244 -1.51 2.52 -8.62
CA ILE A 244 -1.08 3.09 -7.33
C ILE A 244 -1.82 2.42 -6.17
N LEU A 245 -3.15 2.25 -6.29
CA LEU A 245 -3.94 1.55 -5.28
C LEU A 245 -3.46 0.10 -5.08
N PHE A 246 -3.17 -0.61 -6.18
CA PHE A 246 -2.57 -1.95 -6.14
C PHE A 246 -1.24 -1.98 -5.39
N MET A 247 -0.32 -1.06 -5.72
CA MET A 247 1.00 -1.01 -5.07
C MET A 247 0.91 -0.64 -3.59
N MET A 248 -0.04 0.20 -3.19
CA MET A 248 -0.31 0.52 -1.79
C MET A 248 -0.82 -0.70 -1.03
N ASP A 249 -1.76 -1.46 -1.59
CA ASP A 249 -2.29 -2.71 -0.99
C ASP A 249 -1.14 -3.68 -0.68
N ARG A 250 -0.25 -3.91 -1.66
CA ARG A 250 0.94 -4.74 -1.50
C ARG A 250 1.88 -4.20 -0.43
N SER A 251 2.14 -2.90 -0.43
CA SER A 251 3.05 -2.23 0.51
C SER A 251 2.55 -2.28 1.96
N HIS A 252 1.23 -2.27 2.16
CA HIS A 252 0.61 -2.29 3.50
C HIS A 252 0.38 -3.71 4.02
N ALA A 253 0.13 -4.67 3.13
CA ALA A 253 -0.12 -6.07 3.47
C ALA A 253 1.13 -6.80 3.97
N TRP A 254 2.26 -6.71 3.24
CA TRP A 254 3.45 -7.51 3.55
C TRP A 254 4.03 -7.31 4.97
N PRO A 255 4.10 -6.08 5.54
CA PRO A 255 4.64 -5.86 6.88
C PRO A 255 3.66 -6.22 8.00
N THR A 256 2.36 -6.35 7.69
CA THR A 256 1.31 -6.57 8.70
C THR A 256 0.85 -8.02 8.73
N GLY A 257 1.06 -8.76 7.65
CA GLY A 257 0.50 -10.10 7.46
C GLY A 257 -0.98 -10.08 7.10
N TRP A 258 -1.56 -8.91 6.85
CA TRP A 258 -2.96 -8.81 6.45
C TRP A 258 -3.09 -9.25 4.99
N PRO A 259 -4.18 -9.94 4.61
CA PRO A 259 -4.38 -10.38 3.24
C PRO A 259 -4.55 -9.17 2.31
N ASN A 260 -3.97 -9.25 1.12
CA ASN A 260 -4.20 -8.28 0.06
C ASN A 260 -5.71 -8.11 -0.20
N ALA A 261 -6.20 -6.88 -0.25
CA ALA A 261 -7.59 -6.61 -0.63
C ALA A 261 -7.83 -6.84 -2.14
N ILE A 262 -6.80 -6.57 -2.94
CA ILE A 262 -6.85 -6.65 -4.40
C ILE A 262 -6.27 -7.99 -4.83
N LEU A 263 -7.09 -8.86 -5.40
CA LEU A 263 -6.62 -10.14 -5.92
C LEU A 263 -6.16 -9.99 -7.38
N ASP A 264 -4.98 -10.51 -7.70
CA ASP A 264 -4.44 -10.47 -9.07
C ASP A 264 -5.37 -11.13 -10.11
N ILE A 265 -6.20 -12.10 -9.71
CA ILE A 265 -7.21 -12.71 -10.59
C ILE A 265 -8.31 -11.73 -11.03
N GLN A 266 -8.58 -10.71 -10.22
CA GLN A 266 -9.62 -9.71 -10.48
C GLN A 266 -9.06 -8.38 -10.97
N PHE A 267 -7.74 -8.30 -11.16
CA PHE A 267 -7.07 -7.09 -11.63
C PHE A 267 -6.63 -7.29 -13.09
N LYS A 268 -7.42 -6.78 -14.03
CA LYS A 268 -7.12 -6.75 -15.46
C LYS A 268 -7.09 -5.31 -15.96
N VAL A 269 -6.02 -4.64 -15.55
CA VAL A 269 -5.64 -3.28 -15.93
C VAL A 269 -4.24 -3.36 -16.51
N ASP A 270 -4.07 -2.90 -17.73
CA ASP A 270 -2.79 -2.95 -18.42
C ASP A 270 -1.79 -1.98 -17.81
N LEU A 271 -0.50 -2.25 -18.00
CA LEU A 271 0.57 -1.48 -17.36
C LEU A 271 0.59 -0.05 -17.92
N PRO A 272 0.76 0.98 -17.06
CA PRO A 272 0.81 2.36 -17.50
C PRO A 272 1.98 2.62 -18.44
N ILE A 273 1.80 3.55 -19.37
CA ILE A 273 2.88 3.99 -20.26
C ILE A 273 3.91 4.83 -19.50
N ALA A 274 5.06 5.11 -20.10
CA ALA A 274 6.06 5.97 -19.46
C ALA A 274 5.49 7.37 -19.17
N ASP A 275 5.93 7.98 -18.07
CA ASP A 275 5.40 9.27 -17.61
C ASP A 275 5.58 10.40 -18.63
N THR A 276 6.72 10.41 -19.31
CA THR A 276 7.01 11.36 -20.40
C THR A 276 6.03 11.26 -21.55
N LEU A 277 5.54 10.05 -21.88
CA LEU A 277 4.52 9.85 -22.90
C LEU A 277 3.15 10.29 -22.40
N PHE A 278 2.81 9.96 -21.15
CA PHE A 278 1.53 10.34 -20.54
C PHE A 278 1.37 11.87 -20.46
N GLN A 279 2.40 12.59 -20.00
CA GLN A 279 2.36 14.05 -19.92
C GLN A 279 2.41 14.76 -21.29
N ALA A 280 2.76 14.03 -22.36
CA ALA A 280 2.76 14.54 -23.74
C ALA A 280 1.45 14.26 -24.48
N MET A 281 0.49 13.57 -23.86
CA MET A 281 -0.78 13.25 -24.49
C MET A 281 -1.65 14.49 -24.71
N ASP A 282 -2.40 14.50 -25.81
CA ASP A 282 -3.40 15.52 -26.06
C ASP A 282 -4.69 15.17 -25.29
N PRO A 283 -5.17 16.06 -24.38
CA PRO A 283 -6.35 15.78 -23.58
C PRO A 283 -7.65 15.70 -24.38
N ASP A 284 -7.69 16.22 -25.59
CA ASP A 284 -8.90 16.25 -26.42
C ASP A 284 -9.05 14.99 -27.30
N LEU A 285 -8.05 14.09 -27.33
CA LEU A 285 -8.09 12.85 -28.12
C LEU A 285 -8.78 11.70 -27.38
N GLU A 286 -9.75 11.06 -28.04
CA GLU A 286 -10.42 9.84 -27.54
C GLU A 286 -9.56 8.58 -27.68
N THR A 287 -8.71 8.50 -28.71
CA THR A 287 -7.84 7.35 -28.98
C THR A 287 -6.41 7.65 -28.59
N SER A 288 -5.79 6.71 -27.87
CA SER A 288 -4.38 6.83 -27.47
C SER A 288 -3.48 6.55 -28.68
N PRO A 289 -2.44 7.38 -28.92
CA PRO A 289 -1.40 7.06 -29.88
C PRO A 289 -0.43 5.98 -29.36
N TYR A 290 -0.51 5.64 -28.07
CA TYR A 290 0.37 4.69 -27.40
C TYR A 290 -0.39 3.43 -27.00
N THR A 291 0.29 2.28 -27.12
CA THR A 291 -0.24 0.98 -26.69
C THR A 291 0.30 0.63 -25.31
N ASN A 292 -0.59 0.40 -24.34
CA ASN A 292 -0.23 -0.11 -23.03
C ASN A 292 0.26 -1.56 -23.11
N THR A 293 1.14 -1.96 -22.19
CA THR A 293 1.60 -3.36 -22.12
C THR A 293 0.56 -4.20 -21.38
N PRO A 294 0.03 -5.29 -21.98
CA PRO A 294 -1.00 -6.09 -21.32
C PRO A 294 -0.56 -6.67 -19.98
N PHE A 295 -1.35 -6.46 -18.93
CA PHE A 295 -1.09 -7.12 -17.66
C PHE A 295 -1.47 -8.60 -17.74
N THR A 296 -0.60 -9.45 -17.18
CA THR A 296 -0.80 -10.88 -17.05
C THR A 296 -0.29 -11.38 -15.71
N ARG A 297 -1.03 -12.33 -15.11
CA ARG A 297 -0.67 -12.98 -13.85
C ARG A 297 0.51 -13.94 -13.98
N ASN A 298 0.82 -14.38 -15.21
CA ASN A 298 1.93 -15.28 -15.46
C ASN A 298 3.25 -14.49 -15.35
N LEU A 299 4.01 -14.73 -14.30
CA LEU A 299 5.23 -13.97 -14.00
C LEU A 299 6.29 -14.05 -15.10
N ASN A 300 6.47 -15.21 -15.75
CA ASN A 300 7.38 -15.31 -16.91
C ASN A 300 6.97 -14.34 -18.03
N ARG A 301 5.69 -14.34 -18.42
CA ARG A 301 5.19 -13.44 -19.47
C ARG A 301 5.26 -11.96 -19.05
N LEU A 302 4.96 -11.68 -17.78
CA LEU A 302 5.03 -10.33 -17.23
C LEU A 302 6.46 -9.79 -17.21
N ILE A 303 7.44 -10.60 -16.79
CA ILE A 303 8.86 -10.20 -16.81
C ILE A 303 9.35 -10.05 -18.27
N ASN A 304 8.92 -10.94 -19.17
CA ASN A 304 9.31 -10.83 -20.59
C ASN A 304 8.73 -9.57 -21.27
N SER A 305 7.67 -8.96 -20.72
CA SER A 305 7.08 -7.73 -21.29
C SER A 305 7.92 -6.47 -21.01
N LEU A 306 8.95 -6.57 -20.16
CA LEU A 306 9.85 -5.46 -19.82
C LEU A 306 10.67 -4.94 -21.00
N SER A 307 10.75 -5.70 -22.10
CA SER A 307 11.30 -5.22 -23.37
C SER A 307 10.58 -3.96 -23.88
N HIS A 308 9.26 -3.84 -23.65
CA HIS A 308 8.45 -2.67 -24.02
C HIS A 308 8.70 -1.45 -23.13
N ALA A 309 9.39 -1.63 -21.99
CA ALA A 309 9.65 -0.58 -21.00
C ALA A 309 11.07 0.00 -21.08
N LYS A 310 11.87 -0.38 -22.08
CA LYS A 310 13.27 0.08 -22.21
C LYS A 310 13.39 1.42 -22.95
N GLU A 311 12.51 1.69 -23.91
CA GLU A 311 12.56 2.89 -24.74
C GLU A 311 11.13 3.43 -25.02
N PRO A 312 10.72 4.55 -24.40
CA PRO A 312 11.39 5.22 -23.28
C PRO A 312 11.41 4.34 -22.02
N VAL A 313 12.35 4.61 -21.12
CA VAL A 313 12.47 3.88 -19.85
C VAL A 313 11.21 4.13 -19.01
N ASN A 314 10.53 3.06 -18.61
CA ASN A 314 9.29 3.13 -17.85
C ASN A 314 9.49 2.58 -16.43
N PHE A 315 9.90 3.45 -15.51
CA PHE A 315 10.09 3.09 -14.10
C PHE A 315 8.79 2.63 -13.42
N PHE A 316 7.64 3.18 -13.83
CA PHE A 316 6.34 2.79 -13.29
C PHE A 316 6.00 1.33 -13.62
N HIS A 317 6.33 0.87 -14.83
CA HIS A 317 6.23 -0.55 -15.21
C HIS A 317 7.12 -1.42 -14.31
N TYR A 318 8.38 -1.04 -14.12
CA TYR A 318 9.32 -1.80 -13.28
C TYR A 318 8.84 -1.91 -11.84
N ILE A 319 8.39 -0.81 -11.25
CA ILE A 319 7.86 -0.78 -9.88
C ILE A 319 6.57 -1.61 -9.80
N SER A 320 5.69 -1.54 -10.79
CA SER A 320 4.47 -2.35 -10.84
C SER A 320 4.78 -3.85 -10.82
N VAL A 321 5.74 -4.31 -11.63
CA VAL A 321 6.18 -5.72 -11.65
C VAL A 321 6.81 -6.13 -10.32
N ALA A 322 7.61 -5.25 -9.71
CA ALA A 322 8.19 -5.50 -8.38
C ALA A 322 7.11 -5.70 -7.31
N HIS A 323 6.02 -4.92 -7.34
CA HIS A 323 4.92 -5.05 -6.39
C HIS A 323 4.02 -6.27 -6.64
N VAL A 324 3.90 -6.72 -7.90
CA VAL A 324 3.26 -8.02 -8.21
C VAL A 324 4.05 -9.17 -7.59
N LEU A 325 5.39 -9.16 -7.71
CA LEU A 325 6.26 -10.13 -7.04
C LEU A 325 6.17 -10.02 -5.52
N LEU A 326 6.14 -8.80 -4.98
CA LEU A 326 5.97 -8.55 -3.54
C LEU A 326 4.68 -9.18 -3.01
N GLY A 327 3.59 -9.06 -3.76
CA GLY A 327 2.31 -9.70 -3.43
C GLY A 327 2.41 -11.21 -3.37
N ARG A 328 3.04 -11.84 -4.36
CA ARG A 328 3.21 -13.29 -4.41
C ARG A 328 4.07 -13.82 -3.27
N ILE A 329 5.16 -13.14 -2.97
CA ILE A 329 6.01 -13.49 -1.82
C ILE A 329 5.23 -13.27 -0.52
N SER A 330 4.51 -12.15 -0.39
CA SER A 330 3.67 -11.85 0.78
C SER A 330 2.60 -12.91 1.01
N GLU A 331 1.92 -13.36 -0.05
CA GLU A 331 0.91 -14.43 -0.01
C GLU A 331 1.51 -15.75 0.48
N LEU A 332 2.70 -16.11 -0.02
CA LEU A 332 3.42 -17.31 0.41
C LEU A 332 3.88 -17.22 1.87
N ILE A 333 4.58 -16.15 2.25
CA ILE A 333 5.15 -16.01 3.59
C ILE A 333 4.08 -15.85 4.67
N HIS A 334 2.88 -15.39 4.33
CA HIS A 334 1.74 -15.26 5.27
C HIS A 334 0.66 -16.33 5.03
N SER A 335 0.94 -17.34 4.20
CA SER A 335 0.00 -18.43 3.95
C SER A 335 -0.37 -19.14 5.25
N LEU A 336 -1.67 -19.32 5.44
CA LEU A 336 -2.25 -20.10 6.53
C LEU A 336 -2.22 -21.61 6.23
N HIS A 337 -1.96 -21.97 4.97
CA HIS A 337 -1.99 -23.35 4.50
C HIS A 337 -0.59 -23.93 4.37
N ASP A 338 0.37 -23.12 3.93
CA ASP A 338 1.72 -23.57 3.64
C ASP A 338 2.60 -23.44 4.87
N ASN A 339 3.08 -24.58 5.37
CA ASN A 339 4.04 -24.63 6.45
C ASN A 339 5.46 -24.47 5.86
N PRO A 340 6.30 -23.54 6.35
CA PRO A 340 7.66 -23.32 5.83
C PRO A 340 8.54 -24.57 5.75
N GLY A 341 8.23 -25.64 6.49
CA GLY A 341 8.96 -26.91 6.45
C GLY A 341 8.53 -27.89 5.35
N THR A 342 7.54 -27.58 4.51
CA THR A 342 7.07 -28.49 3.45
C THR A 342 7.91 -28.40 2.18
N GLN A 343 7.90 -29.47 1.39
CA GLN A 343 8.60 -29.48 0.10
C GLN A 343 7.95 -28.51 -0.89
N GLU A 344 6.61 -28.43 -0.88
CA GLU A 344 5.82 -27.55 -1.74
C GLU A 344 6.18 -26.08 -1.51
N TYR A 345 6.28 -25.66 -0.24
CA TYR A 345 6.70 -24.31 0.12
C TYR A 345 8.11 -24.01 -0.41
N ALA A 346 9.04 -24.97 -0.27
CA ALA A 346 10.42 -24.82 -0.75
C ALA A 346 10.49 -24.76 -2.29
N GLU A 347 9.62 -25.49 -3.00
CA GLU A 347 9.51 -25.44 -4.46
C GLU A 347 8.99 -24.08 -4.94
N GLU A 348 7.91 -23.59 -4.33
CA GLU A 348 7.32 -22.30 -4.67
C GLU A 348 8.29 -21.15 -4.38
N CYS A 349 9.05 -21.25 -3.30
CA CYS A 349 10.13 -20.34 -3.00
C CYS A 349 11.24 -20.33 -4.07
N ARG A 350 11.69 -21.50 -4.53
CA ARG A 350 12.68 -21.58 -5.63
C ARG A 350 12.15 -21.00 -6.93
N GLU A 351 10.85 -21.17 -7.20
CA GLU A 351 10.20 -20.59 -8.36
C GLU A 351 10.19 -19.06 -8.28
N LEU A 352 9.78 -18.51 -7.14
CA LEU A 352 9.79 -17.06 -6.88
C LEU A 352 11.20 -16.47 -6.94
N ASP A 353 12.21 -17.16 -6.40
CA ASP A 353 13.60 -16.73 -6.50
C ASP A 353 14.07 -16.65 -7.96
N SER A 354 13.72 -17.66 -8.78
CA SER A 354 14.00 -17.64 -10.22
C SER A 354 13.37 -16.41 -10.91
N TYR A 355 12.16 -16.02 -10.52
CA TYR A 355 11.52 -14.82 -11.03
C TYR A 355 12.21 -13.53 -10.59
N ILE A 356 12.66 -13.43 -9.33
CA ILE A 356 13.43 -12.27 -8.84
C ILE A 356 14.72 -12.12 -9.66
N VAL A 357 15.45 -13.22 -9.89
CA VAL A 357 16.69 -13.21 -10.66
C VAL A 357 16.43 -12.78 -12.11
N LYS A 358 15.45 -13.39 -12.79
CA LYS A 358 15.06 -13.01 -14.15
C LYS A 358 14.66 -11.55 -14.25
N PHE A 359 13.88 -11.07 -13.27
CA PHE A 359 13.46 -9.68 -13.22
C PHE A 359 14.66 -8.74 -13.08
N ARG A 360 15.55 -8.97 -12.11
CA ARG A 360 16.77 -8.16 -11.92
C ARG A 360 17.65 -8.10 -13.17
N LEU A 361 17.83 -9.23 -13.85
CA LEU A 361 18.65 -9.31 -15.09
C LEU A 361 18.00 -8.61 -16.30
N SER A 362 16.69 -8.41 -16.28
CA SER A 362 15.96 -7.76 -17.37
C SER A 362 16.00 -6.23 -17.30
N LEU A 363 16.33 -5.67 -16.13
CA LEU A 363 16.35 -4.22 -15.87
C LEU A 363 17.53 -3.53 -16.55
N PRO A 364 17.34 -2.33 -17.15
CA PRO A 364 18.44 -1.52 -17.64
C PRO A 364 19.27 -0.95 -16.47
N ARG A 365 20.54 -0.58 -16.73
CA ARG A 365 21.42 -0.04 -15.67
C ARG A 365 20.87 1.22 -14.99
N GLN A 366 20.15 2.06 -15.75
CA GLN A 366 19.46 3.25 -15.24
C GLN A 366 18.41 2.92 -14.16
N ALA A 367 17.90 1.68 -14.12
CA ALA A 367 16.94 1.21 -13.11
C ALA A 367 17.59 0.46 -11.94
N THR A 368 18.87 0.11 -12.02
CA THR A 368 19.58 -0.65 -10.99
C THR A 368 20.58 0.17 -10.19
N SER A 369 21.01 1.33 -10.69
CA SER A 369 21.99 2.20 -10.03
C SER A 369 21.46 3.62 -9.86
N VAL A 370 21.39 4.09 -8.61
CA VAL A 370 21.00 5.48 -8.27
C VAL A 370 21.96 6.49 -8.92
N MET A 371 23.24 6.10 -9.04
CA MET A 371 24.28 6.94 -9.63
C MET A 371 24.11 7.13 -11.15
N GLU A 372 23.53 6.14 -11.84
CA GLU A 372 23.31 6.16 -13.30
C GLU A 372 21.90 6.64 -13.67
N ALA A 373 21.02 6.83 -12.69
CA ALA A 373 19.66 7.27 -12.90
C ALA A 373 19.58 8.76 -13.25
N PRO A 374 18.68 9.16 -14.18
CA PRO A 374 18.33 10.56 -14.39
C PRO A 374 17.89 11.23 -13.07
N PRO A 375 18.23 12.51 -12.83
CA PRO A 375 17.92 13.18 -11.56
C PRO A 375 16.46 13.07 -11.13
N GLU A 376 15.54 13.23 -12.07
CA GLU A 376 14.09 13.14 -11.87
C GLU A 376 13.61 11.72 -11.57
N GLU A 377 14.36 10.68 -11.92
CA GLU A 377 13.97 9.27 -11.73
C GLU A 377 14.67 8.60 -10.54
N ARG A 378 15.62 9.28 -9.88
CA ARG A 378 16.37 8.72 -8.74
C ARG A 378 15.45 8.21 -7.63
N GLY A 379 14.35 8.91 -7.34
CA GLY A 379 13.37 8.47 -6.34
C GLY A 379 12.74 7.13 -6.70
N ASN A 380 12.38 6.94 -7.97
CA ASN A 380 11.82 5.69 -8.48
C ASN A 380 12.86 4.56 -8.47
N VAL A 381 14.12 4.86 -8.75
CA VAL A 381 15.21 3.87 -8.69
C VAL A 381 15.48 3.43 -7.25
N VAL A 382 15.49 4.36 -6.30
CA VAL A 382 15.58 4.01 -4.87
C VAL A 382 14.41 3.11 -4.47
N TRP A 383 13.18 3.48 -4.83
CA TRP A 383 11.99 2.68 -4.52
C TRP A 383 12.06 1.28 -5.11
N LEU A 384 12.42 1.15 -6.39
CA LEU A 384 12.55 -0.14 -7.05
C LEU A 384 13.61 -1.01 -6.35
N ASN A 385 14.80 -0.48 -6.08
CA ASN A 385 15.90 -1.27 -5.52
C ASN A 385 15.69 -1.63 -4.04
N VAL A 386 15.10 -0.74 -3.24
CA VAL A 386 14.65 -1.07 -1.88
C VAL A 386 13.59 -2.18 -1.93
N THR A 387 12.63 -2.10 -2.86
CA THR A 387 11.63 -3.15 -3.08
C THR A 387 12.29 -4.47 -3.47
N LEU A 388 13.23 -4.46 -4.42
CA LEU A 388 13.95 -5.67 -4.85
C LEU A 388 14.75 -6.33 -3.74
N ASN A 389 15.34 -5.57 -2.81
CA ASN A 389 16.07 -6.14 -1.68
C ASN A 389 15.11 -6.72 -0.63
N ILE A 390 13.96 -6.08 -0.36
CA ILE A 390 12.97 -6.65 0.55
C ILE A 390 12.37 -7.95 -0.02
N LEU A 391 12.17 -8.09 -1.34
CA LEU A 391 11.78 -9.38 -1.94
C LEU A 391 12.74 -10.52 -1.54
N VAL A 392 14.05 -10.27 -1.60
CA VAL A 392 15.09 -11.25 -1.25
C VAL A 392 15.09 -11.51 0.25
N MET A 393 15.03 -10.47 1.08
CA MET A 393 14.99 -10.62 2.54
C MET A 393 13.75 -11.41 2.99
N LEU A 394 12.57 -11.11 2.45
CA LEU A 394 11.33 -11.83 2.78
C LEU A 394 11.38 -13.30 2.37
N LEU A 395 11.89 -13.57 1.17
CA LEU A 395 11.90 -14.92 0.63
C LEU A 395 12.90 -15.82 1.35
N HIS A 396 14.08 -15.30 1.69
CA HIS A 396 15.21 -16.10 2.19
C HIS A 396 15.44 -16.00 3.70
N TYR A 397 14.84 -15.05 4.42
CA TYR A 397 15.00 -14.94 5.88
C TYR A 397 14.06 -15.89 6.63
N ARG A 398 14.37 -17.20 6.54
CA ARG A 398 13.55 -18.30 7.07
C ARG A 398 14.11 -18.89 8.37
N CYS A 399 13.22 -19.58 9.08
CA CYS A 399 13.56 -20.45 10.21
C CYS A 399 14.26 -21.71 9.67
N GLY A 400 15.53 -21.91 9.98
CA GLY A 400 16.29 -23.11 9.61
C GLY A 400 17.60 -22.81 8.88
N GLU A 401 18.69 -23.29 9.46
CA GLU A 401 20.12 -23.05 9.20
C GLU A 401 20.65 -23.43 7.80
N ASP A 402 20.28 -22.73 6.72
CA ASP A 402 21.17 -22.67 5.54
C ASP A 402 22.04 -21.41 5.59
N ALA A 403 23.34 -21.60 5.85
CA ALA A 403 24.31 -20.51 5.90
C ALA A 403 24.37 -19.71 4.59
N LEU A 404 24.05 -20.33 3.46
CA LEU A 404 24.00 -19.66 2.16
C LEU A 404 22.81 -18.70 2.06
N GLU A 405 21.62 -19.14 2.47
CA GLU A 405 20.41 -18.30 2.49
C GLU A 405 20.61 -17.09 3.41
N LEU A 406 21.23 -17.31 4.57
CA LEU A 406 21.56 -16.23 5.49
C LEU A 406 22.51 -15.21 4.84
N SER A 407 23.56 -15.66 4.14
CA SER A 407 24.51 -14.76 3.47
C SER A 407 23.84 -13.87 2.41
N LEU A 408 22.85 -14.39 1.68
CA LEU A 408 22.08 -13.65 0.69
C LEU A 408 21.21 -12.58 1.36
N VAL A 409 20.58 -12.92 2.50
CA VAL A 409 19.77 -11.97 3.29
C VAL A 409 20.64 -10.83 3.84
N VAL A 410 21.82 -11.14 4.39
CA VAL A 410 22.76 -10.12 4.86
C VAL A 410 23.21 -9.24 3.71
N ALA A 411 23.54 -9.82 2.55
CA ALA A 411 23.93 -9.05 1.37
C ALA A 411 22.81 -8.11 0.89
N ALA A 412 21.55 -8.56 0.90
CA ALA A 412 20.40 -7.72 0.56
C ALA A 412 20.18 -6.57 1.57
N ALA A 413 20.37 -6.84 2.87
CA ALA A 413 20.29 -5.81 3.91
C ALA A 413 21.41 -4.76 3.77
N ARG A 414 22.66 -5.18 3.54
CA ARG A 414 23.78 -4.27 3.27
C ARG A 414 23.61 -3.49 1.98
N ASN A 415 23.10 -4.12 0.91
CA ASN A 415 22.78 -3.43 -0.33
C ASN A 415 21.71 -2.35 -0.12
N THR A 416 20.75 -2.60 0.77
CA THR A 416 19.74 -1.59 1.16
C THR A 416 20.38 -0.39 1.85
N ALA A 417 21.30 -0.61 2.79
CA ALA A 417 22.09 0.47 3.39
C ALA A 417 22.94 1.21 2.34
N GLN A 418 23.54 0.50 1.38
CA GLN A 418 24.32 1.11 0.30
C GLN A 418 23.46 2.00 -0.60
N ILE A 419 22.24 1.58 -0.97
CA ILE A 419 21.30 2.41 -1.73
C ILE A 419 20.96 3.69 -0.96
N VAL A 420 20.76 3.60 0.36
CA VAL A 420 20.54 4.77 1.21
C VAL A 420 21.74 5.71 1.17
N LYS A 421 22.97 5.19 1.28
CA LYS A 421 24.20 5.99 1.15
C LYS A 421 24.30 6.69 -0.19
N ASP A 422 24.04 5.96 -1.28
CA ASP A 422 24.12 6.49 -2.64
C ASP A 422 23.07 7.59 -2.88
N ALA A 423 21.84 7.38 -2.42
CA ALA A 423 20.77 8.37 -2.52
C ALA A 423 21.04 9.62 -1.69
N ALA A 424 21.52 9.46 -0.45
CA ALA A 424 21.84 10.57 0.46
C ALA A 424 22.96 11.48 -0.07
N ARG A 425 23.84 10.99 -0.96
CA ARG A 425 24.84 11.84 -1.64
C ARG A 425 24.22 12.84 -2.62
N PHE A 426 23.00 12.60 -3.10
CA PHE A 426 22.29 13.51 -3.99
C PHE A 426 21.26 14.36 -3.23
N SER A 427 20.37 13.72 -2.48
CA SER A 427 19.39 14.39 -1.64
C SER A 427 18.87 13.41 -0.59
N ILE A 428 18.71 13.90 0.63
CA ILE A 428 18.13 13.13 1.74
C ILE A 428 16.65 12.83 1.44
N ASP A 429 15.94 13.70 0.73
CA ASP A 429 14.51 13.51 0.42
C ASP A 429 14.24 12.23 -0.38
N LEU A 430 15.23 11.74 -1.12
CA LEU A 430 15.14 10.50 -1.90
C LEU A 430 14.95 9.25 -1.03
N VAL A 431 15.36 9.28 0.24
CA VAL A 431 15.18 8.17 1.19
C VAL A 431 14.03 8.39 2.17
N LEU A 432 13.40 9.56 2.15
CA LEU A 432 12.29 9.92 3.03
C LEU A 432 10.94 9.61 2.34
N SER A 433 10.65 8.32 2.22
CA SER A 433 9.36 7.83 1.74
C SER A 433 8.71 6.90 2.74
N ALA A 434 7.41 7.09 2.99
CA ALA A 434 6.63 6.19 3.84
C ALA A 434 6.65 4.73 3.35
N HIS A 435 6.86 4.49 2.05
CA HIS A 435 7.00 3.15 1.48
C HIS A 435 8.28 2.42 1.94
N PHE A 436 9.31 3.14 2.42
CA PHE A 436 10.60 2.53 2.73
C PHE A 436 10.72 2.10 4.19
N GLY A 437 9.97 2.72 5.11
CA GLY A 437 10.19 2.57 6.55
C GLY A 437 10.27 1.11 7.01
N ALA A 438 9.29 0.29 6.61
CA ALA A 438 9.28 -1.13 6.97
C ALA A 438 10.44 -1.91 6.33
N SER A 439 10.74 -1.67 5.04
CA SER A 439 11.83 -2.34 4.33
C SER A 439 13.21 -2.01 4.92
N LEU A 440 13.44 -0.73 5.25
CA LEU A 440 14.67 -0.27 5.89
C LEU A 440 14.79 -0.84 7.31
N TYR A 441 13.68 -0.93 8.05
CA TYR A 441 13.70 -1.49 9.41
C TYR A 441 14.04 -2.98 9.39
N ILE A 442 13.47 -3.75 8.45
CA ILE A 442 13.82 -5.17 8.30
C ILE A 442 15.30 -5.34 7.95
N ALA A 443 15.83 -4.52 7.03
CA ALA A 443 17.27 -4.53 6.74
C ALA A 443 18.10 -4.22 8.01
N ALA A 444 17.74 -3.18 8.77
CA ALA A 444 18.44 -2.82 10.00
C ALA A 444 18.38 -3.93 11.06
N ALA A 445 17.21 -4.55 11.27
CA ALA A 445 17.02 -5.64 12.22
C ALA A 445 17.87 -6.87 11.84
N ILE A 446 17.95 -7.23 10.57
CA ILE A 446 18.83 -8.30 10.06
C ILE A 446 20.29 -7.97 10.39
N LEU A 447 20.74 -6.75 10.13
CA LEU A 447 22.13 -6.34 10.40
C LEU A 447 22.44 -6.36 11.90
N VAL A 448 21.53 -5.91 12.76
CA VAL A 448 21.67 -5.99 14.22
C VAL A 448 21.76 -7.44 14.68
N ILE A 449 20.87 -8.32 14.22
CA ILE A 449 20.89 -9.74 14.58
C ILE A 449 22.24 -10.36 14.19
N GLN A 450 22.70 -10.11 12.96
CA GLN A 450 23.97 -10.66 12.49
C GLN A 450 25.16 -10.15 13.27
N SER A 451 25.24 -8.84 13.47
CA SER A 451 26.27 -8.18 14.27
C SER A 451 26.39 -8.80 15.67
N ARG A 452 25.25 -9.04 16.32
CA ARG A 452 25.19 -9.59 17.68
C ARG A 452 25.47 -11.09 17.74
N LEU A 453 25.10 -11.86 16.73
CA LEU A 453 25.36 -13.30 16.68
C LEU A 453 26.82 -13.63 16.33
N THR A 454 27.47 -12.84 15.46
CA THR A 454 28.87 -13.03 15.08
C THR A 454 29.85 -12.37 16.05
N GLY A 455 29.39 -11.38 16.83
CA GLY A 455 30.25 -10.54 17.67
C GLY A 455 31.08 -9.52 16.88
N ASP A 456 30.82 -9.37 15.58
CA ASP A 456 31.48 -8.41 14.70
C ASP A 456 30.68 -7.10 14.66
N GLU A 457 30.72 -6.34 15.77
CA GLU A 457 29.96 -5.09 15.88
C GLU A 457 30.45 -4.02 14.90
N GLU A 458 31.76 -3.91 14.71
CA GLU A 458 32.38 -2.86 13.90
C GLU A 458 32.03 -2.96 12.40
N SER A 459 31.89 -4.17 11.84
CA SER A 459 31.61 -4.37 10.41
C SER A 459 30.21 -3.92 9.98
N PHE A 460 29.22 -4.01 10.89
CA PHE A 460 27.82 -3.68 10.60
C PHE A 460 27.40 -2.32 11.16
N LYS A 461 28.16 -1.75 12.09
CA LYS A 461 27.84 -0.50 12.79
C LYS A 461 27.52 0.65 11.84
N GLU A 462 28.36 0.88 10.84
CA GLU A 462 28.15 1.97 9.88
C GLU A 462 26.82 1.83 9.13
N ASP A 463 26.48 0.61 8.68
CA ASP A 463 25.24 0.34 7.95
C ASP A 463 24.01 0.52 8.87
N ILE A 464 24.10 0.07 10.12
CA ILE A 464 23.03 0.21 11.13
C ILE A 464 22.82 1.68 11.50
N ASP A 465 23.89 2.42 11.76
CA ASP A 465 23.84 3.84 12.14
C ASP A 465 23.21 4.69 11.03
N ILE A 466 23.56 4.41 9.77
CA ILE A 466 23.00 5.12 8.62
C ILE A 466 21.50 4.86 8.47
N LEU A 467 21.03 3.62 8.66
CA LEU A 467 19.60 3.32 8.66
C LEU A 467 18.88 3.99 9.84
N GLY A 468 19.52 4.03 11.02
CA GLY A 468 19.00 4.76 12.19
C GLY A 468 18.85 6.26 11.94
N LEU A 469 19.82 6.89 11.29
CA LEU A 469 19.75 8.30 10.88
C LEU A 469 18.60 8.57 9.92
N VAL A 470 18.29 7.63 9.01
CA VAL A 470 17.11 7.77 8.14
C VAL A 470 15.84 7.81 8.96
N PHE A 471 15.67 6.94 9.99
CA PHE A 471 14.47 6.98 10.82
C PHE A 471 14.33 8.27 11.64
N GLU A 472 15.44 8.84 12.09
CA GLU A 472 15.45 10.16 12.71
C GLU A 472 14.97 11.25 11.73
N ARG A 473 15.48 11.27 10.50
CA ARG A 473 15.01 12.21 9.47
C ARG A 473 13.56 11.96 9.06
N MET A 474 13.16 10.69 8.98
CA MET A 474 11.75 10.33 8.76
C MET A 474 10.87 10.84 9.89
N SER A 475 11.33 10.92 11.13
CA SER A 475 10.53 11.43 12.25
C SER A 475 10.29 12.94 12.19
N GLU A 476 11.09 13.69 11.43
CA GLU A 476 10.86 15.10 11.15
C GLU A 476 9.71 15.30 10.15
N ILE A 477 9.48 14.31 9.27
CA ILE A 477 8.51 14.38 8.17
C ILE A 477 7.23 13.59 8.45
N TYR A 478 7.38 12.36 8.92
CA TYR A 478 6.34 11.38 9.23
C TYR A 478 6.52 10.98 10.69
N VAL A 479 6.11 11.87 11.59
CA VAL A 479 6.46 11.80 13.03
C VAL A 479 6.21 10.41 13.61
N PHE A 480 5.01 9.86 13.39
CA PHE A 480 4.67 8.53 13.87
C PHE A 480 5.57 7.45 13.27
N SER A 481 5.63 7.33 11.94
CA SER A 481 6.36 6.24 11.27
C SER A 481 7.86 6.28 11.55
N GLY A 482 8.47 7.47 11.55
CA GLY A 482 9.89 7.64 11.84
C GLY A 482 10.24 7.28 13.29
N LEU A 483 9.45 7.78 14.26
CA LEU A 483 9.64 7.42 15.67
C LEU A 483 9.44 5.92 15.89
N LYS A 484 8.41 5.32 15.26
CA LYS A 484 8.12 3.89 15.34
C LYS A 484 9.35 3.05 14.99
N PHE A 485 9.98 3.31 13.85
CA PHE A 485 11.12 2.52 13.40
C PHE A 485 12.41 2.86 14.14
N LYS A 486 12.62 4.13 14.53
CA LYS A 486 13.76 4.55 15.36
C LYS A 486 13.76 3.81 16.71
N LEU A 487 12.65 3.89 17.43
CA LEU A 487 12.50 3.27 18.74
C LEU A 487 12.56 1.74 18.67
N ALA A 488 12.00 1.14 17.61
CA ALA A 488 12.11 -0.30 17.39
C ALA A 488 13.56 -0.74 17.16
N LEU A 489 14.34 0.02 16.38
CA LEU A 489 15.76 -0.27 16.15
C LEU A 489 16.58 -0.13 17.44
N GLU A 490 16.39 0.96 18.19
CA GLU A 490 17.06 1.18 19.48
C GLU A 490 16.74 0.04 20.48
N HIS A 491 15.47 -0.38 20.55
CA HIS A 491 15.07 -1.52 21.37
C HIS A 491 15.80 -2.81 20.95
N ASP A 492 15.82 -3.13 19.66
CA ASP A 492 16.47 -4.35 19.14
C ASP A 492 17.99 -4.36 19.39
N GLN A 493 18.66 -3.21 19.39
CA GLN A 493 20.08 -3.10 19.76
C GLN A 493 20.37 -3.41 21.24
N THR A 494 19.40 -3.15 22.13
CA THR A 494 19.56 -3.33 23.58
C THR A 494 19.17 -4.72 24.10
N ARG A 495 18.59 -5.57 23.25
CA ARG A 495 18.14 -6.92 23.63
C ARG A 495 19.28 -7.81 24.13
N SER A 496 18.90 -8.78 24.95
CA SER A 496 19.79 -9.87 25.36
C SER A 496 20.16 -10.77 24.16
N LEU A 497 21.31 -11.46 24.23
CA LEU A 497 21.70 -12.39 23.17
C LEU A 497 20.72 -13.56 23.01
N GLU A 498 20.02 -13.95 24.07
CA GLU A 498 19.00 -15.00 24.02
C GLU A 498 17.78 -14.55 23.20
N GLU A 499 17.30 -13.33 23.44
CA GLU A 499 16.21 -12.74 22.64
C GLU A 499 16.60 -12.55 21.17
N ILE A 500 17.85 -12.15 20.89
CA ILE A 500 18.36 -12.04 19.51
C ILE A 500 18.38 -13.40 18.80
N ARG A 501 18.86 -14.46 19.47
CA ARG A 501 18.82 -15.83 18.92
C ARG A 501 17.39 -16.26 18.63
N ASN A 502 16.48 -15.99 19.55
CA ASN A 502 15.09 -16.35 19.40
C ASN A 502 14.40 -15.57 18.25
N LEU A 503 14.74 -14.29 18.05
CA LEU A 503 14.28 -13.52 16.89
C LEU A 503 14.82 -14.12 15.58
N ASN A 504 16.09 -14.49 15.54
CA ASN A 504 16.71 -15.10 14.37
C ASN A 504 16.06 -16.45 14.01
N GLU A 505 15.80 -17.29 15.00
CA GLU A 505 15.13 -18.59 14.81
C GLU A 505 13.72 -18.44 14.25
N ARG A 506 12.97 -17.42 14.68
CA ARG A 506 11.61 -17.16 14.15
C ARG A 506 11.62 -16.55 12.74
N GLY A 507 12.80 -16.20 12.21
CA GLY A 507 12.98 -15.57 10.91
C GLY A 507 12.14 -14.30 10.75
N PHE A 508 11.69 -14.04 9.52
CA PHE A 508 10.91 -12.85 9.21
C PHE A 508 9.59 -12.73 10.00
N ARG A 509 8.84 -13.84 10.16
CA ARG A 509 7.57 -13.83 10.91
C ARG A 509 7.79 -13.38 12.36
N GLY A 510 8.90 -13.80 12.97
CA GLY A 510 9.29 -13.35 14.31
C GLY A 510 9.57 -11.85 14.40
N LEU A 511 10.26 -11.31 13.39
CA LEU A 511 10.54 -9.87 13.32
C LEU A 511 9.26 -9.04 13.26
N LEU A 512 8.19 -9.50 12.63
CA LEU A 512 6.94 -8.75 12.59
C LEU A 512 6.02 -9.00 13.79
N ALA A 513 5.94 -10.25 14.26
CA ALA A 513 4.99 -10.70 15.27
C ALA A 513 5.34 -10.30 16.71
N ASP A 514 6.55 -9.78 16.93
CA ASP A 514 6.97 -9.41 18.27
C ASP A 514 6.20 -8.18 18.80
N CYS A 515 5.19 -8.46 19.62
CA CYS A 515 4.28 -7.48 20.21
C CYS A 515 4.95 -6.64 21.32
N THR A 516 6.04 -7.11 21.92
CA THR A 516 6.72 -6.40 23.03
C THR A 516 7.25 -5.04 22.58
N LYS A 517 7.74 -4.98 21.34
CA LYS A 517 8.26 -3.76 20.73
C LYS A 517 7.18 -2.70 20.52
N TRP A 518 5.95 -3.12 20.18
CA TRP A 518 4.89 -2.20 19.76
C TRP A 518 4.18 -1.56 20.95
N GLY A 519 4.12 -2.25 22.10
CA GLY A 519 3.67 -1.66 23.36
C GLY A 519 4.60 -0.52 23.81
N PHE A 520 5.91 -0.76 23.83
CA PHE A 520 6.91 0.26 24.18
C PHE A 520 6.86 1.49 23.27
N VAL A 521 6.79 1.28 21.95
CA VAL A 521 6.69 2.37 20.97
C VAL A 521 5.43 3.20 21.22
N LYS A 522 4.29 2.55 21.47
CA LYS A 522 3.02 3.24 21.74
C LYS A 522 3.14 4.15 22.96
N ASP A 523 3.67 3.63 24.07
CA ASP A 523 3.80 4.38 25.32
C ASP A 523 4.73 5.59 25.16
N GLU A 524 5.82 5.43 24.41
CA GLU A 524 6.77 6.52 24.13
C GLU A 524 6.17 7.59 23.21
N VAL A 525 5.42 7.19 22.18
CA VAL A 525 4.79 8.13 21.25
C VAL A 525 3.67 8.92 21.94
N VAL A 526 2.86 8.26 22.78
CA VAL A 526 1.85 8.94 23.61
C VAL A 526 2.50 9.91 24.60
N ARG A 527 3.62 9.52 25.22
CA ARG A 527 4.38 10.42 26.12
C ARG A 527 4.86 11.69 25.42
N ARG A 528 5.12 11.62 24.11
CA ARG A 528 5.51 12.78 23.27
C ARG A 528 4.33 13.61 22.77
N GLY A 529 3.10 13.29 23.20
CA GLY A 529 1.90 14.06 22.91
C GLY A 529 1.26 13.78 21.54
N LEU A 530 1.61 12.65 20.91
CA LEU A 530 1.04 12.25 19.63
C LEU A 530 -0.15 11.31 19.86
N PHE A 531 -1.30 11.66 19.29
CA PHE A 531 -2.49 10.80 19.29
C PHE A 531 -2.34 9.75 18.18
N ILE A 532 -2.57 8.47 18.50
CA ILE A 532 -2.50 7.38 17.53
C ILE A 532 -3.78 6.57 17.62
N ASP A 533 -4.47 6.45 16.48
CA ASP A 533 -5.58 5.52 16.32
C ASP A 533 -5.05 4.19 15.77
N ILE A 534 -4.72 3.28 16.67
CA ILE A 534 -4.33 1.89 16.35
C ILE A 534 -5.53 0.95 16.58
N THR A 535 -6.75 1.48 16.77
CA THR A 535 -7.93 0.66 17.09
C THR A 535 -8.62 0.07 15.87
#